data_AF-A0A7W0XTA4-F1
#
_entry.id   AF-A0A7W0XTA4-F1
#
_cell.length_a   1.000
_cell.length_b   1.000
_cell.length_c   1.000
_cell.angle_alpha   90.00
_cell.angle_beta   90.00
_cell.angle_gamma   90.00
#
_symmetry.space_group_name_H-M   'P 1'
#
loop_
_entity.id
_entity.type
_entity.pdbx_description
1 polymer ?
#
loop_
_entity_poly.entity_id
_entity_poly.type
_entity_poly.pdbx_seq_one_letter_code
_entity_poly.pdbx_strand_id
1 'polypeptide(L)' 'MTDARWLNEEEMRAWRGYLGLVRLLDDRLNRDLQGESGFSLADYEILVRLSEAPGRRLRMTE' A
#
# COMPACT_ATOMS: atom_id res chain seq x y z
N MET A 1 -30.02 -8.89 -18.01
CA MET A 1 -29.30 -8.71 -16.74
C MET A 1 -28.12 -9.67 -16.76
N THR A 2 -26.89 -9.15 -16.81
CA THR A 2 -25.69 -9.98 -16.85
C THR A 2 -25.49 -10.58 -15.46
N ASP A 3 -25.49 -11.90 -15.39
CA ASP A 3 -25.29 -12.62 -14.13
C ASP A 3 -23.87 -12.38 -13.59
N ALA A 4 -23.72 -12.28 -12.27
CA ALA A 4 -22.44 -11.94 -11.65
C ALA A 4 -21.49 -13.15 -11.74
N ARG A 5 -20.32 -12.97 -12.36
CA ARG A 5 -19.29 -14.02 -12.41
C ARG A 5 -18.51 -14.05 -11.09
N TRP A 6 -18.94 -14.93 -10.18
CA TRP A 6 -18.24 -15.19 -8.92
C TRP A 6 -16.92 -15.93 -9.12
N LEU A 7 -16.00 -15.70 -8.19
CA LEU A 7 -14.73 -16.42 -8.14
C LEU A 7 -14.97 -17.90 -7.82
N ASN A 8 -14.27 -18.78 -8.50
CA ASN A 8 -14.19 -20.19 -8.11
C ASN A 8 -13.31 -20.37 -6.85
N GLU A 9 -13.19 -21.60 -6.36
CA GLU A 9 -12.47 -21.89 -5.11
C GLU A 9 -10.97 -21.56 -5.17
N GLU A 10 -10.32 -21.81 -6.31
CA GLU A 10 -8.91 -21.50 -6.51
C GLU A 10 -8.69 -19.99 -6.54
N GLU A 11 -9.51 -19.28 -7.31
CA GLU A 11 -9.49 -17.83 -7.41
C GLU A 11 -9.76 -17.17 -6.05
N MET A 12 -10.75 -17.67 -5.29
CA MET A 12 -11.06 -17.17 -3.95
C MET A 12 -9.92 -17.42 -2.96
N ARG A 13 -9.24 -18.57 -3.05
CA ARG A 13 -8.08 -18.88 -2.21
C ARG A 13 -6.91 -17.95 -2.50
N ALA A 14 -6.59 -17.75 -3.79
CA ALA A 14 -5.56 -16.81 -4.21
C ALA A 14 -5.89 -15.39 -3.77
N TRP A 15 -7.14 -14.96 -3.95
CA TRP A 15 -7.61 -13.64 -3.55
C TRP A 15 -7.48 -13.40 -2.05
N ARG A 16 -7.92 -14.35 -1.21
CA ARG A 16 -7.77 -14.26 0.24
C ARG A 16 -6.30 -14.27 0.68
N GLY A 17 -5.47 -15.07 0.03
CA GLY A 17 -4.03 -15.10 0.27
C GLY A 17 -3.37 -13.75 -0.02
N TYR A 18 -3.70 -13.15 -1.16
CA TYR A 18 -3.23 -11.82 -1.54
C TYR A 18 -3.66 -10.75 -0.53
N LEU A 19 -4.95 -10.72 -0.15
CA LEU A 19 -5.45 -9.76 0.85
C LEU A 19 -4.76 -9.92 2.21
N GLY A 20 -4.53 -11.17 2.64
CA GLY A 20 -3.80 -11.47 3.87
C GLY A 20 -2.36 -10.97 3.82
N LEU A 21 -1.66 -11.24 2.71
CA LEU A 21 -0.29 -10.81 2.50
C LEU A 21 -0.16 -9.28 2.54
N VAL A 22 -0.99 -8.56 1.77
CA VAL A 22 -0.97 -7.08 1.73
C VAL A 22 -1.19 -6.51 3.12
N ARG A 23 -2.18 -7.02 3.86
CA ARG A 23 -2.46 -6.54 5.22
C ARG A 23 -1.29 -6.75 6.17
N LEU A 24 -0.68 -7.94 6.15
CA LEU A 24 0.45 -8.26 7.03
C LEU A 24 1.68 -7.42 6.68
N LEU A 25 1.92 -7.19 5.39
CA LEU A 25 3.04 -6.37 4.92
C LEU A 25 2.87 -4.91 5.36
N ASP A 26 1.71 -4.31 5.09
CA ASP A 26 1.42 -2.91 5.46
C ASP A 26 1.55 -2.69 6.97
N ASP A 27 1.04 -3.63 7.76
CA ASP A 27 1.09 -3.59 9.22
C ASP A 27 2.52 -3.72 9.75
N ARG A 28 3.35 -4.57 9.12
CA ARG A 28 4.77 -4.69 9.48
C ARG A 28 5.55 -3.42 9.13
N LEU A 29 5.39 -2.91 7.91
CA LEU A 29 6.09 -1.71 7.45
C LEU A 29 5.72 -0.47 8.27
N ASN A 30 4.42 -0.29 8.57
CA ASN A 30 4.00 0.81 9.43
C ASN A 30 4.61 0.75 10.83
N ARG A 31 4.63 -0.43 11.45
CA ARG A 31 5.23 -0.58 12.79
C ARG A 31 6.72 -0.27 12.79
N ASP A 32 7.46 -0.80 11.83
CA ASP A 32 8.92 -0.62 11.78
C ASP A 32 9.24 0.86 11.54
N LEU A 33 8.56 1.51 10.58
CA LEU A 33 8.77 2.91 10.27
C LEU A 33 8.38 3.85 11.42
N GLN A 34 7.23 3.60 12.06
CA GLN A 34 6.79 4.36 13.23
C GLN A 34 7.73 4.19 14.42
N GLY A 35 8.21 2.97 14.66
CA GLY A 35 9.13 2.67 15.76
C GLY A 35 10.51 3.33 15.60
N GLU A 36 11.04 3.36 14.37
CA GLU A 36 12.39 3.86 14.11
C GLU A 36 12.44 5.37 13.85
N SER A 37 11.41 5.94 13.21
CA SER A 37 11.42 7.33 12.73
C SER A 37 10.23 8.18 13.16
N GLY A 38 9.20 7.56 13.74
CA GLY A 38 7.94 8.25 14.08
C GLY A 38 7.09 8.65 12.88
N PHE A 39 7.44 8.21 11.67
CA PHE A 39 6.66 8.48 10.45
C PHE A 39 5.67 7.37 10.15
N SER A 40 4.51 7.76 9.62
CA SER A 40 3.58 6.81 9.02
C SER A 40 4.05 6.40 7.63
N LEU A 41 3.58 5.26 7.14
CA LEU A 41 3.89 4.82 5.78
C LEU A 41 3.43 5.85 4.73
N ALA A 42 2.32 6.57 4.99
CA ALA A 42 1.83 7.64 4.13
C ALA A 42 2.75 8.87 4.13
N ASP A 43 3.28 9.27 5.29
CA ASP A 43 4.27 10.36 5.36
C ASP A 43 5.54 9.99 4.60
N TYR A 44 6.01 8.74 4.78
CA TYR A 44 7.17 8.24 4.07
C TYR A 44 6.95 8.18 2.56
N GLU A 45 5.76 7.80 2.09
CA GLU A 45 5.44 7.84 0.66
C GLU A 45 5.57 9.25 0.08
N ILE A 46 5.09 10.27 0.81
CA ILE A 46 5.26 11.68 0.41
C ILE A 46 6.75 12.04 0.33
N LEU A 47 7.54 11.65 1.34
CA LEU A 47 8.98 11.92 1.36
C LEU A 47 9.72 11.24 0.21
N VAL A 48 9.35 10.01 -0.15
CA VAL A 48 9.92 9.29 -1.30
C VAL A 48 9.62 10.06 -2.59
N ARG A 49 8.34 10.39 -2.84
CA ARG A 49 7.95 11.15 -4.03
C ARG A 49 8.66 12.50 -4.14
N LEU A 50 8.78 13.23 -3.03
CA LEU A 50 9.53 14.48 -2.99
C LEU A 50 11.02 14.24 -3.20
N SER A 51 11.61 13.18 -2.65
CA SER A 51 13.04 12.90 -2.79
C SER A 51 13.48 12.65 -4.23
N GLU A 52 12.58 12.08 -5.05
CA GLU A 52 12.80 11.77 -6.46
C GLU A 52 12.46 12.95 -7.39
N ALA A 53 11.70 13.93 -6.90
CA ALA A 53 11.30 15.10 -7.67
C ALA A 53 12.46 16.11 -7.86
N PRO A 54 12.57 16.77 -9.03
CA PRO A 54 13.53 17.85 -9.24
C PRO A 54 13.40 18.94 -8.18
N GLY A 55 14.51 19.29 -7.52
CA GLY A 55 14.52 20.30 -6.46
C GLY A 55 13.80 19.88 -5.16
N ARG A 56 13.44 18.60 -5.04
CA ARG A 56 12.73 17.99 -3.90
C ARG A 56 11.35 18.54 -3.60
N ARG A 57 10.62 18.93 -4.64
CA ARG A 57 9.34 19.65 -4.53
C ARG A 57 8.37 19.19 -5.61
N LEU A 58 7.10 19.09 -5.25
CA LEU A 58 5.97 18.83 -6.13
C LEU A 58 4.84 19.82 -5.82
N ARG A 59 3.97 20.11 -6.80
CA ARG A 59 2.72 20.81 -6.52
C ARG A 59 1.76 19.85 -5.84
N MET A 60 0.95 20.32 -4.90
CA MET A 60 0.04 19.45 -4.12
C MET A 60 -0.96 18.64 -4.97
N THR A 61 -1.23 19.05 -6.21
CA THR A 61 -2.17 18.38 -7.12
C THR A 61 -1.52 17.43 -8.12
N GLU A 62 -0.18 17.35 -8.11
CA GLU A 62 0.61 16.44 -8.97
C GLU A 62 1.08 15.23 -8.14
#